data_AF-A0A3A6QSI2-F1
#
_entry.id   AF-A0A3A6QSI2-F1
#
_cell.length_a   1.000
_cell.length_b   1.000
_cell.length_c   1.000
_cell.angle_alpha   90.00
_cell.angle_beta   90.00
_cell.angle_gamma   90.00
#
_symmetry.space_group_name_H-M   'P 1'
#
loop_
_entity.id
_entity.type
_entity.pdbx_description
1 polymer ?
#
loop_
_entity_poly.entity_id
_entity_poly.type
_entity_poly.pdbx_seq_one_letter_code
_entity_poly.pdbx_strand_id
1 'polypeptide(L)' 'MRRVLDVLAVDHEEVIVPEAKADRDALDSITGQRGVPVLVSDDLPEGYLHDSSEISAYLKEHYN' A
#
# COMPACT_ATOMS: atom_id res chain seq x y z
N MET A 1 -6.75 5.92 1.61
CA MET A 1 -6.55 4.97 0.48
C MET A 1 -7.77 4.10 0.22
N ARG A 2 -8.36 3.48 1.24
CA ARG A 2 -9.54 2.60 1.12
C ARG A 2 -10.64 3.10 0.16
N ARG A 3 -11.07 4.35 0.30
CA ARG A 3 -12.08 4.95 -0.59
C ARG A 3 -11.72 4.94 -2.08
N VAL A 4 -10.44 5.06 -2.43
CA VAL A 4 -9.98 5.00 -3.84
C VAL A 4 -10.11 3.58 -4.38
N LEU A 5 -9.68 2.59 -3.59
CA LEU A 5 -9.81 1.17 -3.93
C LEU A 5 -11.28 0.75 -4.08
N ASP A 6 -12.15 1.23 -3.17
CA ASP A 6 -13.60 0.96 -3.22
C ASP A 6 -14.24 1.50 -4.50
N VAL A 7 -13.84 2.71 -4.95
CA VAL A 7 -14.36 3.33 -6.17
C VAL A 7 -13.92 2.58 -7.42
N LEU A 8 -12.67 2.12 -7.44
CA LEU A 8 -12.10 1.37 -8.57
C LEU A 8 -12.51 -0.11 -8.57
N ALA A 9 -13.25 -0.56 -7.54
CA ALA A 9 -13.70 -1.94 -7.38
C ALA A 9 -12.56 -2.98 -7.51
N VAL A 10 -11.37 -2.62 -7.02
CA VAL A 10 -10.18 -3.48 -7.08
C VAL A 10 -10.25 -4.51 -5.97
N ASP A 11 -10.10 -5.79 -6.34
CA ASP A 11 -9.92 -6.87 -5.38
C ASP A 11 -8.54 -6.70 -4.71
N HIS A 12 -8.54 -6.49 -3.40
CA HIS A 12 -7.33 -6.23 -2.64
C HIS A 12 -7.44 -6.85 -1.25
N GLU A 13 -6.31 -7.35 -0.75
CA GLU A 13 -6.18 -7.76 0.64
C GLU A 13 -5.86 -6.54 1.51
N GLU A 14 -6.66 -6.31 2.55
CA GLU A 14 -6.37 -5.29 3.56
C GLU A 14 -5.63 -5.92 4.75
N VAL A 15 -4.38 -5.51 4.95
CA VAL A 15 -3.58 -5.92 6.11
C VAL A 15 -3.55 -4.79 7.14
N ILE A 16 -4.11 -5.05 8.32
CA ILE A 16 -4.04 -4.12 9.45
C ILE A 16 -2.72 -4.31 10.19
N VAL A 17 -1.93 -3.24 10.27
CA VAL A 17 -0.67 -3.22 11.04
C VAL A 17 -0.90 -2.75 12.48
N PRO A 18 0.00 -3.08 13.42
CA PRO A 18 -0.03 -2.53 14.77
C PRO A 18 -0.17 -0.99 14.78
N GLU A 19 -0.94 -0.47 15.73
CA GLU A 19 -1.16 0.97 15.87
C GLU A 19 0.16 1.70 16.15
N ALA A 20 0.93 1.18 17.11
CA ALA A 20 2.24 1.67 17.45
C ALA A 20 3.20 1.49 16.26
N LYS A 21 3.70 2.61 15.73
CA LYS A 21 4.61 2.61 14.59
C LYS A 21 5.85 1.76 14.84
N ALA A 22 6.38 1.74 16.07
CA ALA A 22 7.57 0.98 16.42
C ALA A 22 7.40 -0.53 16.23
N ASP A 23 6.18 -1.05 16.40
CA ASP A 23 5.89 -2.48 16.43
C ASP A 23 5.62 -3.07 15.03
N ARG A 24 5.78 -2.28 13.97
CA ARG A 24 5.47 -2.68 12.59
C ARG A 24 6.64 -3.40 11.91
N ASP A 25 7.22 -4.38 12.58
CA ASP A 25 8.44 -5.06 12.12
C ASP A 25 8.24 -5.86 10.82
N ALA A 26 7.05 -6.44 10.62
CA ALA A 26 6.70 -7.10 9.36
C ALA A 26 6.70 -6.12 8.18
N LEU A 27 6.16 -4.91 8.38
CA LEU A 27 6.15 -3.87 7.35
C LEU A 27 7.57 -3.38 7.03
N ASP A 28 8.39 -3.20 8.07
CA ASP A 28 9.80 -2.82 7.94
C ASP A 28 10.60 -3.86 7.16
N SER A 29 10.33 -5.14 7.41
CA SER A 29 11.02 -6.25 6.73
C SER A 29 10.71 -6.31 5.23
N ILE A 30 9.54 -5.83 4.80
CA ILE A 30 9.11 -5.83 3.40
C ILE A 30 9.52 -4.53 2.70
N THR A 31 9.37 -3.39 3.38
CA THR A 31 9.43 -2.05 2.75
C THR A 31 10.60 -1.18 3.23
N GLY A 32 11.40 -1.68 4.17
CA GLY A 32 12.48 -0.91 4.82
C GLY A 32 11.99 0.25 5.69
N GLN A 33 10.67 0.35 5.93
CA GLN A 33 10.07 1.44 6.69
C GLN A 33 8.79 1.00 7.42
N ARG A 34 8.35 1.80 8.41
CA ARG A 34 7.20 1.50 9.27
C ARG A 34 5.98 2.45 9.05
N GLY A 35 6.06 3.35 8.08
CA GLY A 35 5.01 4.30 7.73
C GLY A 35 3.91 3.66 6.88
N VAL A 36 2.69 4.18 7.00
CA VAL A 36 1.53 3.80 6.18
C VAL A 36 0.91 5.07 5.61
N PRO A 37 0.20 5.03 4.46
CA PRO A 37 -0.20 3.85 3.67
C PRO A 37 0.94 3.22 2.86
N VAL A 38 0.83 1.93 2.56
CA VAL A 38 1.70 1.17 1.66
C VAL A 38 0.83 0.31 0.76
N LEU A 39 1.17 0.24 -0.52
CA LEU A 39 0.67 -0.77 -1.47
C LEU A 39 1.80 -1.75 -1.76
N VAL A 40 1.54 -3.04 -1.64
CA VAL A 40 2.46 -4.11 -2.03
C VAL A 40 1.86 -4.81 -3.25
N SER A 41 2.66 -5.02 -4.29
CA SER A 41 2.23 -5.71 -5.52
C SER A 41 3.44 -6.26 -6.25
N ASP A 42 3.33 -7.49 -6.77
CA ASP A 42 4.36 -8.13 -7.59
C ASP A 42 4.59 -7.42 -8.93
N ASP A 43 3.62 -6.60 -9.37
CA ASP A 43 3.72 -5.81 -10.60
C ASP A 43 4.54 -4.51 -10.42
N LEU A 44 4.91 -4.16 -9.19
CA LEU A 44 5.70 -2.97 -8.90
C LEU A 44 7.20 -3.26 -9.01
N PRO A 45 8.01 -2.35 -9.58
CA PRO A 45 9.45 -2.57 -9.75
C PRO A 45 10.20 -2.85 -8.44
N GLU A 46 9.80 -2.18 -7.36
CA GLU A 46 10.37 -2.37 -6.02
C GLU A 46 9.52 -3.32 -5.15
N GLY A 47 8.43 -3.87 -5.69
CA GLY A 47 7.46 -4.69 -4.98
C GLY A 47 6.50 -3.91 -4.06
N TYR A 48 6.73 -2.60 -3.85
CA TYR A 48 5.85 -1.76 -3.04
C TYR A 48 5.89 -0.29 -3.45
N LEU A 49 4.87 0.47 -3.03
CA LEU A 49 4.78 1.92 -3.06
C LEU A 49 4.34 2.42 -1.68
N HIS A 50 4.97 3.49 -1.20
CA HIS A 50 4.66 4.06 0.12
C HIS A 50 4.28 5.54 0.07
N ASP A 51 4.41 6.20 -1.08
CA ASP A 51 3.92 7.57 -1.27
C ASP A 51 2.45 7.54 -1.66
N SER A 52 1.60 8.21 -0.88
CA SER A 52 0.15 8.20 -1.10
C SER A 52 -0.30 8.76 -2.45
N SER A 53 0.47 9.71 -3.01
CA SER A 53 0.19 10.32 -4.30
C SER A 53 0.55 9.35 -5.42
N GLU A 54 1.71 8.69 -5.31
CA GLU A 54 2.15 7.66 -6.26
C GLU A 54 1.22 6.45 -6.26
N ILE A 55 0.84 5.95 -5.07
CA ILE A 55 -0.14 4.85 -4.97
C ILE A 55 -1.45 5.26 -5.66
N SER A 56 -1.92 6.49 -5.46
CA SER A 56 -3.17 6.96 -6.06
C SER A 56 -3.08 7.09 -7.57
N ALA A 57 -1.92 7.52 -8.09
CA ALA A 57 -1.65 7.59 -9.52
C ALA A 57 -1.62 6.19 -10.13
N TYR A 58 -0.86 5.26 -9.53
CA TYR A 58 -0.76 3.87 -9.97
C TYR A 58 -2.14 3.19 -10.04
N LEU A 59 -2.95 3.28 -8.98
CA LEU A 59 -4.27 2.66 -8.97
C LEU A 59 -5.19 3.22 -10.06
N LYS A 60 -5.14 4.53 -10.32
CA LYS A 60 -5.94 5.13 -11.39
C LYS A 60 -5.44 4.75 -12.78
N GLU A 61 -4.15 4.60 -12.97
CA GLU A 61 -3.59 4.21 -14.26
C GLU A 61 -3.92 2.75 -14.60
N HIS A 62 -3.92 1.87 -13.61
CA HIS A 62 -4.09 0.43 -13.82
C HIS A 62 -5.54 -0.07 -13.75
N TYR A 63 -6.43 0.62 -13.02
CA TYR A 63 -7.77 0.09 -12.69
C TYR A 63 -8.95 1.03 -12.98
N ASN A 64 -8.71 2.19 -13.62
CA ASN A 64 -9.79 3.13 -13.98
C ASN A 64 -10.27 2.98 -15.43
#